data_AF-A0A966YP58-F1
#
_entry.id   AF-A0A966YP58-F1
#
_cell.length_a   1.000
_cell.length_b   1.000
_cell.length_c   1.000
_cell.angle_alpha   90.00
_cell.angle_beta   90.00
_cell.angle_gamma   90.00
#
_symmetry.space_group_name_H-M   'P 1'
#
loop_
_entity.id
_entity.type
_entity.pdbx_description
1 polymer ?
#
loop_
_entity_poly.entity_id
_entity_poly.type
_entity_poly.pdbx_seq_one_letter_code
_entity_poly.pdbx_strand_id
1 'polypeptide(L)'
;MYRTRRRSPPWLVTAVGGDAIAYRDAFVALFVAVIASLVAGITLATTTDTLEELPGLLLLVPAALAVKGNIFGALGSRLGTSIHTGVFQLSPRLDTVVGQNTAAALILSLVVSVELALLAKGVAIVFNVSPTMSTVDFITVSAVGGAIASVVVLGITLVMASGSVRFGWDLDNVVAPLVTATGDVITLPALVWAAALTGRGGISGSIAVVVSIVSIIGVGWSLRTDHTILRTVMRESLPILTVAGILDLIAGITIEKRLEDFI
;
A
#
# COMPACT_ATOMS: atom_id res chain seq x y z
N MET A 1 -32.54 26.44 -18.26
CA MET A 1 -31.45 26.97 -19.10
C MET A 1 -30.43 25.85 -19.26
N TYR A 2 -30.54 25.06 -20.33
CA TYR A 2 -29.71 23.88 -20.59
C TYR A 2 -28.33 24.33 -21.10
N ARG A 3 -27.26 24.04 -20.34
CA ARG A 3 -25.88 24.25 -20.80
C ARG A 3 -25.53 23.22 -21.88
N THR A 4 -25.20 23.70 -23.06
CA THR A 4 -24.72 22.94 -24.21
C THR A 4 -23.39 22.25 -23.88
N ARG A 5 -23.42 20.91 -23.72
CA ARG A 5 -22.21 20.08 -23.67
C ARG A 5 -21.47 20.21 -25.01
N ARG A 6 -20.25 20.76 -24.99
CA ARG A 6 -19.33 20.74 -26.15
C ARG A 6 -19.05 19.27 -26.50
N ARG A 7 -19.58 18.81 -27.63
CA ARG A 7 -19.25 17.51 -28.22
C ARG A 7 -17.83 17.58 -28.78
N SER A 8 -16.98 16.65 -28.35
CA SER A 8 -15.66 16.41 -28.92
C SER A 8 -15.77 15.97 -30.40
N PRO A 9 -14.76 16.22 -31.24
CA PRO A 9 -14.77 15.86 -32.64
C PRO A 9 -14.89 14.33 -32.83
N PRO A 10 -15.72 13.84 -33.79
CA PRO A 10 -16.05 12.43 -33.94
C PRO A 10 -14.85 11.52 -34.28
N TRP A 11 -13.76 12.06 -34.83
CA TRP A 11 -12.56 11.28 -35.17
C TRP A 11 -11.67 10.95 -33.95
N LEU A 12 -11.75 11.72 -32.87
CA LEU A 12 -11.02 11.45 -31.63
C LEU A 12 -11.65 10.28 -30.86
N VAL A 13 -12.96 10.11 -30.96
CA VAL A 13 -13.71 9.02 -30.31
C VAL A 13 -13.44 7.68 -31.01
N THR A 14 -13.23 7.69 -32.34
CA THR A 14 -13.01 6.47 -33.13
C THR A 14 -11.54 6.00 -33.16
N ALA A 15 -10.57 6.89 -32.99
CA ALA A 15 -9.15 6.52 -32.97
C ALA A 15 -8.64 6.08 -31.57
N VAL A 16 -9.24 6.59 -30.50
CA VAL A 16 -8.76 6.40 -29.11
C VAL A 16 -9.80 5.68 -28.22
N GLY A 17 -11.02 5.45 -28.71
CA GLY A 17 -11.97 4.51 -28.11
C GLY A 17 -12.33 4.77 -26.63
N GLY A 18 -12.33 6.03 -26.16
CA GLY A 18 -12.62 6.33 -24.76
C GLY A 18 -13.06 7.76 -24.48
N ASP A 19 -13.71 7.95 -23.32
CA ASP A 19 -14.22 9.24 -22.86
C ASP A 19 -13.09 10.25 -22.60
N ALA A 20 -13.08 11.37 -23.33
CA ALA A 20 -12.08 12.43 -23.19
C ALA A 20 -11.96 13.02 -21.76
N ILE A 21 -13.02 12.88 -20.96
CA ILE A 21 -13.05 13.30 -19.55
C ILE A 21 -12.23 12.32 -18.71
N ALA A 22 -12.40 11.00 -18.91
CA ALA A 22 -11.64 9.97 -18.22
C ALA A 22 -10.14 10.10 -18.50
N TYR A 23 -9.76 10.37 -19.76
CA TYR A 23 -8.36 10.61 -20.12
C TYR A 23 -7.75 11.82 -19.40
N ARG A 24 -8.50 12.92 -19.29
CA ARG A 24 -8.04 14.10 -18.57
C ARG A 24 -7.87 13.81 -17.08
N ASP A 25 -8.84 13.12 -16.48
CA ASP A 25 -8.82 12.85 -15.05
C ASP A 25 -7.69 11.85 -14.70
N ALA A 26 -7.47 10.83 -15.53
CA ALA A 26 -6.34 9.91 -15.41
C ALA A 26 -4.99 10.62 -15.63
N PHE A 27 -4.88 11.51 -16.62
CA PHE A 27 -3.66 12.28 -16.88
C PHE A 27 -3.28 13.16 -15.68
N VAL A 28 -4.25 13.88 -15.11
CA VAL A 28 -4.02 14.70 -13.91
C VAL A 28 -3.60 13.83 -12.73
N ALA A 29 -4.26 12.68 -12.52
CA ALA A 29 -3.92 11.78 -11.44
C ALA A 29 -2.51 11.18 -11.60
N LEU A 30 -2.12 10.79 -12.82
CA LEU A 30 -0.78 10.30 -13.14
C LEU A 30 0.28 11.39 -12.98
N PHE A 31 0.00 12.63 -13.39
CA PHE A 31 0.93 13.73 -13.22
C PHE A 31 1.19 14.03 -11.74
N VAL A 32 0.14 14.03 -10.92
CA VAL A 32 0.28 14.13 -9.46
C VAL A 32 1.07 12.95 -8.90
N ALA A 33 0.83 11.74 -9.43
CA ALA A 33 1.56 10.56 -9.00
C ALA A 33 3.06 10.64 -9.27
N VAL A 34 3.46 11.13 -10.45
CA VAL A 34 4.88 11.34 -10.77
C VAL A 34 5.54 12.32 -9.82
N ILE A 35 4.87 13.43 -9.50
CA ILE A 35 5.40 14.42 -8.53
C ILE A 35 5.52 13.79 -7.14
N ALA A 36 4.53 13.02 -6.71
CA ALA A 36 4.55 12.33 -5.43
C ALA A 36 5.69 11.31 -5.35
N SER A 37 5.86 10.45 -6.35
CA SER A 37 6.96 9.48 -6.40
C SER A 37 8.33 10.17 -6.48
N LEU A 38 8.43 11.35 -7.11
CA LEU A 38 9.65 12.16 -7.06
C LEU A 38 9.96 12.65 -5.64
N VAL A 39 8.95 13.13 -4.90
CA VAL A 39 9.10 13.54 -3.49
C VAL A 39 9.52 12.34 -2.62
N ALA A 40 8.92 11.17 -2.85
CA ALA A 40 9.29 9.93 -2.18
C ALA A 40 10.77 9.56 -2.47
N GLY A 41 11.19 9.63 -3.73
CA GLY A 41 12.58 9.39 -4.14
C GLY A 41 13.58 10.39 -3.54
N ILE A 42 13.23 11.67 -3.49
CA ILE A 42 14.06 12.70 -2.83
C ILE A 42 14.16 12.40 -1.32
N THR A 43 13.05 12.04 -0.68
CA THR A 43 13.03 11.68 0.74
C THR A 43 13.92 10.47 1.01
N LEU A 44 13.89 9.47 0.12
CA LEU A 44 14.80 8.33 0.18
C LEU A 44 16.25 8.78 0.10
N ALA A 45 16.59 9.60 -0.90
CA ALA A 45 17.94 10.10 -1.13
C ALA A 45 18.47 10.92 0.05
N THR A 46 17.63 11.75 0.69
CA THR A 46 18.03 12.54 1.87
C THR A 46 18.15 11.73 3.15
N THR A 47 17.59 10.52 3.19
CA THR A 47 17.60 9.65 4.36
C THR A 47 18.59 8.50 4.22
N THR A 48 19.38 8.49 3.13
CA THR A 48 20.34 7.42 2.83
C THR A 48 21.29 7.17 3.99
N ASP A 49 21.80 8.21 4.66
CA ASP A 49 22.66 8.08 5.84
C ASP A 49 22.01 7.25 6.97
N THR A 50 20.70 7.42 7.22
CA THR A 50 19.97 6.62 8.23
C THR A 50 19.68 5.20 7.74
N LEU A 51 19.56 5.00 6.42
CA LEU A 51 19.36 3.68 5.81
C LEU A 51 20.67 2.87 5.80
N GLU A 52 21.82 3.53 5.65
CA GLU A 52 23.16 2.93 5.76
C GLU A 52 23.43 2.39 7.17
N GLU A 53 22.93 3.09 8.20
CA GLU A 53 23.03 2.64 9.60
C GLU A 53 22.15 1.42 9.91
N LEU A 54 21.18 1.10 9.05
CA LEU A 54 20.21 0.01 9.24
C LEU A 54 20.30 -1.05 8.13
N PRO A 55 21.27 -1.97 8.25
CA PRO A 55 21.55 -2.94 7.20
C PRO A 55 20.34 -3.84 6.87
N GLY A 56 20.01 -3.93 5.58
CA GLY A 56 18.85 -4.68 5.08
C GLY A 56 17.53 -3.92 5.07
N LEU A 57 17.47 -2.64 5.44
CA LEU A 57 16.23 -1.85 5.36
C LEU A 57 15.85 -1.56 3.91
N LEU A 58 16.82 -1.33 3.03
CA LEU A 58 16.59 -1.02 1.62
C LEU A 58 16.03 -2.21 0.84
N LEU A 59 16.36 -3.44 1.26
CA LEU A 59 15.68 -4.65 0.81
C LEU A 59 14.15 -4.58 1.00
N LEU A 60 13.69 -4.04 2.14
CA LEU A 60 12.28 -4.03 2.52
C LEU A 60 11.50 -2.90 1.86
N VAL A 61 12.17 -1.80 1.50
CA VAL A 61 11.55 -0.59 0.97
C VAL A 61 10.69 -0.84 -0.28
N PRO A 62 11.19 -1.43 -1.38
CA PRO A 62 10.39 -1.62 -2.60
C PRO A 62 9.16 -2.49 -2.35
N ALA A 63 9.32 -3.56 -1.58
CA ALA A 63 8.22 -4.46 -1.27
C ALA A 63 7.17 -3.81 -0.36
N ALA A 64 7.59 -3.00 0.61
CA ALA A 64 6.66 -2.26 1.45
C ALA A 64 5.85 -1.24 0.65
N LEU A 65 6.46 -0.56 -0.32
CA LEU A 65 5.78 0.36 -1.24
C LEU A 65 4.76 -0.37 -2.12
N ALA A 66 5.17 -1.45 -2.77
CA ALA A 66 4.35 -2.23 -3.69
C ALA A 66 3.09 -2.79 -3.00
N VAL A 67 3.23 -3.32 -1.77
CA VAL A 67 2.10 -3.86 -1.01
C VAL A 67 1.01 -2.80 -0.76
N LYS A 68 1.35 -1.51 -0.61
CA LYS A 68 0.34 -0.46 -0.44
C LYS A 68 -0.49 -0.24 -1.69
N GLY A 69 0.16 -0.15 -2.86
CA GLY A 69 -0.52 -0.09 -4.14
C GLY A 69 -1.45 -1.29 -4.34
N ASN A 70 -0.97 -2.50 -4.03
CA ASN A 70 -1.73 -3.74 -4.20
C ASN A 70 -2.98 -3.79 -3.30
N ILE A 71 -2.84 -3.50 -2.00
CA ILE A 71 -3.95 -3.58 -1.04
C ILE A 71 -4.97 -2.47 -1.29
N PHE A 72 -4.50 -1.22 -1.35
CA PHE A 72 -5.38 -0.05 -1.40
C PHE A 72 -5.89 0.25 -2.81
N GLY A 73 -5.16 -0.15 -3.86
CA GLY A 73 -5.66 -0.13 -5.23
C GLY A 73 -6.80 -1.13 -5.41
N ALA A 74 -6.64 -2.36 -4.91
CA ALA A 74 -7.71 -3.36 -4.91
C ALA A 74 -8.90 -2.95 -4.04
N LEU A 75 -8.67 -2.27 -2.90
CA LEU A 75 -9.73 -1.64 -2.11
C LEU A 75 -10.47 -0.59 -2.94
N GLY A 76 -9.73 0.29 -3.61
CA GLY A 76 -10.26 1.33 -4.50
C GLY A 76 -11.22 0.77 -5.53
N SER A 77 -10.80 -0.26 -6.28
CA SER A 77 -11.63 -0.91 -7.30
C SER A 77 -12.91 -1.55 -6.72
N ARG A 78 -12.81 -2.20 -5.55
CA ARG A 78 -13.98 -2.76 -4.85
C ARG A 78 -14.96 -1.67 -4.41
N LEU A 79 -14.45 -0.55 -3.91
CA LEU A 79 -15.28 0.61 -3.58
C LEU A 79 -15.89 1.25 -4.84
N GLY A 80 -15.14 1.36 -5.94
CA GLY A 80 -15.60 1.89 -7.22
C GLY A 80 -16.76 1.07 -7.76
N THR A 81 -16.64 -0.25 -7.72
CA THR A 81 -17.73 -1.17 -8.06
C THR A 81 -18.95 -0.98 -7.16
N SER A 82 -18.75 -0.81 -5.84
CA SER A 82 -19.87 -0.60 -4.91
C SER A 82 -20.61 0.73 -5.15
N ILE A 83 -19.89 1.76 -5.61
CA ILE A 83 -20.47 3.06 -5.99
C ILE A 83 -21.29 2.90 -7.28
N HIS A 84 -20.73 2.24 -8.30
CA HIS A 84 -21.40 2.02 -9.58
C HIS A 84 -22.65 1.14 -9.46
N THR A 85 -22.64 0.18 -8.54
CA THR A 85 -23.80 -0.69 -8.25
C THR A 85 -24.81 -0.07 -7.29
N GLY A 86 -24.54 1.15 -6.78
CA GLY A 86 -25.47 1.88 -5.91
C GLY A 86 -25.58 1.33 -4.48
N VAL A 87 -24.70 0.40 -4.08
CA VAL A 87 -24.68 -0.21 -2.73
C VAL A 87 -23.68 0.46 -1.78
N PHE A 88 -22.96 1.48 -2.25
CA PHE A 88 -22.00 2.22 -1.44
C PHE A 88 -22.69 2.99 -0.30
N GLN A 89 -22.29 2.70 0.93
CA GLN A 89 -22.69 3.44 2.11
C GLN A 89 -21.47 3.66 3.00
N LEU A 90 -21.10 4.92 3.21
CA LEU A 90 -19.96 5.27 4.06
C LEU A 90 -20.30 4.96 5.53
N SER A 91 -19.88 3.79 5.98
CA SER A 91 -20.07 3.30 7.34
C SER A 91 -18.88 2.43 7.74
N PRO A 92 -18.31 2.61 8.94
CA PRO A 92 -17.23 1.75 9.44
C PRO A 92 -17.74 0.41 9.95
N ARG A 93 -19.06 0.17 9.97
CA ARG A 93 -19.66 -1.04 10.53
C ARG A 93 -19.43 -2.25 9.61
N LEU A 94 -19.12 -3.40 10.21
CA LEU A 94 -18.81 -4.65 9.51
C LEU A 94 -20.01 -5.30 8.77
N ASP A 95 -21.23 -4.81 8.98
CA ASP A 95 -22.40 -5.17 8.19
C ASP A 95 -22.40 -4.51 6.79
N THR A 96 -21.62 -3.44 6.60
CA THR A 96 -21.56 -2.71 5.33
C THR A 96 -20.42 -3.15 4.43
N VAL A 97 -20.59 -2.95 3.11
CA VAL A 97 -19.55 -3.21 2.10
C VAL A 97 -18.27 -2.43 2.42
N VAL A 98 -18.40 -1.15 2.80
CA VAL A 98 -17.26 -0.30 3.14
C VAL A 98 -16.56 -0.83 4.38
N GLY A 99 -17.28 -1.10 5.47
CA GLY A 99 -16.68 -1.60 6.71
C GLY A 99 -15.97 -2.95 6.56
N GLN A 100 -16.54 -3.90 5.81
CA GLN A 100 -15.87 -5.18 5.54
C GLN A 100 -14.59 -5.00 4.73
N ASN A 101 -14.63 -4.16 3.69
CA ASN A 101 -13.45 -3.86 2.87
C ASN A 101 -12.38 -3.08 3.63
N THR A 102 -12.77 -2.14 4.49
CA THR A 102 -11.87 -1.40 5.38
C THR A 102 -11.20 -2.33 6.39
N ALA A 103 -11.96 -3.20 7.05
CA ALA A 103 -11.41 -4.19 7.97
C ALA A 103 -10.45 -5.15 7.25
N ALA A 104 -10.81 -5.58 6.03
CA ALA A 104 -9.94 -6.42 5.21
C ALA A 104 -8.62 -5.73 4.91
N ALA A 105 -8.66 -4.48 4.44
CA ALA A 105 -7.45 -3.73 4.12
C ALA A 105 -6.53 -3.52 5.32
N LEU A 106 -7.09 -3.22 6.51
CA LEU A 106 -6.30 -3.03 7.74
C LEU A 106 -5.65 -4.33 8.21
N ILE A 107 -6.41 -5.42 8.29
CA ILE A 107 -5.90 -6.72 8.73
C ILE A 107 -4.87 -7.24 7.74
N LEU A 108 -5.18 -7.18 6.44
CA LEU A 108 -4.27 -7.60 5.38
C LEU A 108 -2.97 -6.80 5.42
N SER A 109 -3.05 -5.48 5.62
CA SER A 109 -1.85 -4.63 5.73
C SER A 109 -0.96 -5.02 6.92
N LEU A 110 -1.55 -5.31 8.08
CA LEU A 110 -0.80 -5.71 9.27
C LEU A 110 -0.16 -7.11 9.09
N VAL A 111 -0.92 -8.05 8.55
CA VAL A 111 -0.47 -9.43 8.31
C VAL A 111 0.66 -9.45 7.31
N VAL A 112 0.49 -8.79 6.16
CA VAL A 112 1.50 -8.73 5.11
C VAL A 112 2.74 -7.95 5.57
N SER A 113 2.60 -6.94 6.44
CA SER A 113 3.78 -6.28 7.05
C SER A 113 4.64 -7.24 7.87
N VAL A 114 4.03 -8.10 8.71
CA VAL A 114 4.77 -9.11 9.49
C VAL A 114 5.34 -10.19 8.56
N GLU A 115 4.55 -10.65 7.61
CA GLU A 115 4.98 -11.62 6.60
C GLU A 115 6.18 -11.11 5.80
N LEU A 116 6.13 -9.87 5.33
CA LEU A 116 7.20 -9.24 4.55
C LEU A 116 8.50 -9.13 5.34
N ALA A 117 8.44 -8.86 6.64
CA ALA A 117 9.61 -8.85 7.50
C ALA A 117 10.27 -10.24 7.60
N LEU A 118 9.47 -11.30 7.71
CA LEU A 118 9.96 -12.67 7.74
C LEU A 118 10.55 -13.09 6.38
N LEU A 119 9.86 -12.74 5.29
CA LEU A 119 10.33 -12.99 3.93
C LEU A 119 11.62 -12.24 3.65
N ALA A 120 11.73 -10.96 4.04
CA ALA A 120 12.94 -10.16 3.88
C ALA A 120 14.13 -10.81 4.60
N LYS A 121 13.93 -11.29 5.83
CA LYS A 121 14.98 -12.02 6.56
C LYS A 121 15.36 -13.33 5.86
N GLY A 122 14.38 -14.08 5.37
CA GLY A 122 14.62 -15.32 4.62
C GLY A 122 15.41 -15.06 3.33
N VAL A 123 15.00 -14.06 2.56
CA VAL A 123 15.68 -13.63 1.33
C VAL A 123 17.10 -13.16 1.62
N ALA A 124 17.31 -12.36 2.66
CA ALA A 124 18.65 -11.93 3.05
C ALA A 124 19.58 -13.12 3.36
N ILE A 125 19.08 -14.15 4.05
CA ILE A 125 19.84 -15.37 4.35
C ILE A 125 20.14 -16.14 3.06
N VAL A 126 19.16 -16.34 2.19
CA VAL A 126 19.31 -17.11 0.93
C VAL A 126 20.31 -16.45 -0.01
N PHE A 127 20.31 -15.12 -0.10
CA PHE A 127 21.20 -14.37 -0.99
C PHE A 127 22.49 -13.88 -0.32
N ASN A 128 22.74 -14.34 0.91
CA ASN A 128 23.91 -14.03 1.72
C ASN A 128 24.19 -12.52 1.85
N VAL A 129 23.13 -11.73 2.00
CA VAL A 129 23.20 -10.29 2.27
C VAL A 129 23.62 -10.12 3.72
N SER A 130 24.80 -9.56 3.97
CA SER A 130 25.34 -9.28 5.29
C SER A 130 26.13 -7.98 5.25
N PRO A 131 25.98 -7.09 6.24
CA PRO A 131 25.21 -7.24 7.49
C PRO A 131 23.69 -7.16 7.29
N THR A 132 22.88 -7.66 8.25
CA THR A 132 21.42 -7.42 8.30
C THR A 132 20.93 -7.24 9.73
N MET A 133 19.88 -6.43 9.88
CA MET A 133 19.18 -6.24 11.15
C MET A 133 18.57 -7.54 11.72
N SER A 134 18.24 -7.52 13.01
CA SER A 134 17.59 -8.65 13.68
C SER A 134 16.17 -8.87 13.12
N THR A 135 15.66 -10.09 13.21
CA THR A 135 14.27 -10.40 12.81
C THR A 135 13.26 -9.55 13.57
N VAL A 136 13.56 -9.23 14.84
CA VAL A 136 12.72 -8.37 15.69
C VAL A 136 12.66 -6.95 15.14
N ASP A 137 13.79 -6.39 14.72
CA ASP A 137 13.84 -5.05 14.14
C ASP A 137 13.14 -5.01 12.78
N PHE A 138 13.33 -6.02 11.93
CA PHE A 138 12.58 -6.15 10.66
C PHE A 138 11.06 -6.12 10.89
N ILE A 139 10.57 -6.92 11.84
CA ILE A 139 9.14 -6.96 12.16
C ILE A 139 8.69 -5.60 12.70
N THR A 140 9.46 -4.99 13.60
CA THR A 140 9.12 -3.70 14.20
C THR A 140 9.00 -2.60 13.15
N VAL A 141 10.00 -2.47 12.27
CA VAL A 141 10.03 -1.44 11.24
C VAL A 141 8.92 -1.64 10.22
N SER A 142 8.78 -2.85 9.69
CA SER A 142 7.76 -3.18 8.70
C SER A 142 6.34 -3.02 9.24
N ALA A 143 6.11 -3.44 10.49
CA ALA A 143 4.80 -3.36 11.12
C ALA A 143 4.41 -1.93 11.50
N VAL A 144 5.30 -1.18 12.15
CA VAL A 144 4.98 0.19 12.60
C VAL A 144 4.91 1.13 11.41
N GLY A 145 5.93 1.12 10.53
CA GLY A 145 5.93 1.95 9.32
C GLY A 145 4.77 1.58 8.40
N GLY A 146 4.55 0.27 8.21
CA GLY A 146 3.44 -0.25 7.44
C GLY A 146 2.07 0.14 8.02
N ALA A 147 1.87 0.09 9.34
CA ALA A 147 0.61 0.45 9.98
C ALA A 147 0.33 1.96 9.85
N ILE A 148 1.32 2.81 10.11
CA ILE A 148 1.21 4.27 9.96
C ILE A 148 0.78 4.60 8.53
N ALA A 149 1.50 4.06 7.54
CA ALA A 149 1.18 4.30 6.15
C ALA A 149 -0.22 3.79 5.76
N SER A 150 -0.59 2.60 6.25
CA SER A 150 -1.89 1.98 5.93
C SER A 150 -3.06 2.80 6.45
N VAL A 151 -2.96 3.36 7.66
CA VAL A 151 -4.02 4.20 8.23
C VAL A 151 -4.20 5.47 7.42
N VAL A 152 -3.11 6.12 7.01
CA VAL A 152 -3.16 7.35 6.21
C VAL A 152 -3.72 7.08 4.81
N VAL A 153 -3.18 6.07 4.12
CA VAL A 153 -3.61 5.72 2.75
C VAL A 153 -5.06 5.24 2.74
N LEU A 154 -5.49 4.49 3.76
CA LEU A 154 -6.90 4.12 3.95
C LEU A 154 -7.79 5.36 4.06
N GLY A 155 -7.42 6.31 4.92
CA GLY A 155 -8.18 7.55 5.10
C GLY A 155 -8.35 8.30 3.78
N ILE A 156 -7.27 8.45 3.03
CA ILE A 156 -7.26 9.10 1.72
C ILE A 156 -8.13 8.33 0.72
N THR A 157 -8.06 7.00 0.71
CA THR A 157 -8.89 6.13 -0.15
C THR A 157 -10.39 6.31 0.15
N LEU A 158 -10.78 6.35 1.43
CA LEU A 158 -12.18 6.55 1.84
C LEU A 158 -12.68 7.96 1.53
N VAL A 159 -11.83 8.99 1.67
CA VAL A 159 -12.14 10.37 1.27
C VAL A 159 -12.36 10.44 -0.23
N MET A 160 -11.50 9.80 -1.04
CA MET A 160 -11.67 9.72 -2.49
C MET A 160 -12.96 8.99 -2.88
N ALA A 161 -13.25 7.85 -2.25
CA ALA A 161 -14.50 7.12 -2.49
C ALA A 161 -15.74 7.98 -2.20
N SER A 162 -15.73 8.69 -1.07
CA SER A 162 -16.81 9.61 -0.71
C SER A 162 -16.89 10.81 -1.64
N GLY A 163 -15.73 11.33 -2.08
CA GLY A 163 -15.62 12.41 -3.05
C GLY A 163 -16.15 12.03 -4.42
N SER A 164 -15.88 10.81 -4.89
CA SER A 164 -16.42 10.29 -6.15
C SER A 164 -17.95 10.31 -6.17
N VAL A 165 -18.60 9.89 -5.07
CA VAL A 165 -20.07 9.98 -4.94
C VAL A 165 -20.57 11.44 -4.97
N ARG A 166 -19.84 12.36 -4.35
CA ARG A 166 -20.23 13.78 -4.27
C ARG A 166 -19.99 14.56 -5.57
N PHE A 167 -18.89 14.28 -6.27
CA PHE A 167 -18.42 15.05 -7.44
C PHE A 167 -18.63 14.34 -8.78
N GLY A 168 -19.04 13.06 -8.77
CA GLY A 168 -19.30 12.27 -9.98
C GLY A 168 -18.03 11.87 -10.73
N TRP A 169 -16.89 11.78 -10.04
CA TRP A 169 -15.64 11.25 -10.62
C TRP A 169 -15.69 9.74 -10.71
N ASP A 170 -15.13 9.18 -11.78
CA ASP A 170 -14.90 7.75 -11.85
C ASP A 170 -13.75 7.38 -10.89
N LEU A 171 -14.09 6.62 -9.85
CA LEU A 171 -13.16 6.24 -8.80
C LEU A 171 -11.99 5.42 -9.37
N ASP A 172 -12.24 4.60 -10.39
CA ASP A 172 -11.25 3.66 -10.90
C ASP A 172 -10.13 4.38 -11.67
N ASN A 173 -10.44 5.53 -12.28
CA ASN A 173 -9.46 6.35 -13.03
C ASN A 173 -8.57 7.21 -12.13
N VAL A 174 -9.02 7.52 -10.91
CA VAL A 174 -8.33 8.47 -10.01
C VAL A 174 -7.65 7.74 -8.85
N VAL A 175 -8.30 6.71 -8.30
CA VAL A 175 -7.82 6.07 -7.07
C VAL A 175 -6.56 5.25 -7.28
N ALA A 176 -6.46 4.44 -8.33
CA ALA A 176 -5.29 3.61 -8.57
C ALA A 176 -3.96 4.42 -8.62
N PRO A 177 -3.85 5.47 -9.45
CA PRO A 177 -2.64 6.30 -9.46
C PRO A 177 -2.45 7.10 -8.17
N LEU A 178 -3.53 7.64 -7.57
CA LEU A 178 -3.39 8.49 -6.38
C LEU A 178 -3.04 7.70 -5.11
N VAL A 179 -3.59 6.49 -4.96
CA VAL A 179 -3.26 5.58 -3.86
C VAL A 179 -1.79 5.18 -3.92
N THR A 180 -1.30 4.83 -5.11
CA THR A 180 0.11 4.46 -5.31
C THR A 180 1.02 5.64 -4.96
N ALA A 181 0.74 6.80 -5.54
CA ALA A 181 1.43 8.06 -5.26
C ALA A 181 1.51 8.41 -3.76
N THR A 182 0.35 8.34 -3.10
CA THR A 182 0.23 8.63 -1.67
C THR A 182 0.94 7.57 -0.84
N GLY A 183 0.81 6.30 -1.24
CA GLY A 183 1.51 5.18 -0.64
C GLY A 183 3.02 5.40 -0.64
N ASP A 184 3.59 5.80 -1.78
CA ASP A 184 5.02 6.09 -1.92
C ASP A 184 5.48 7.21 -0.99
N VAL A 185 4.77 8.35 -1.00
CA VAL A 185 5.13 9.53 -0.21
C VAL A 185 5.04 9.28 1.29
N ILE A 186 4.05 8.49 1.74
CA ILE A 186 3.83 8.26 3.18
C ILE A 186 4.69 7.12 3.71
N THR A 187 4.86 6.03 2.94
CA THR A 187 5.45 4.79 3.44
C THR A 187 6.94 4.94 3.73
N LEU A 188 7.69 5.65 2.89
CA LEU A 188 9.12 5.85 3.12
C LEU A 188 9.43 6.61 4.43
N PRO A 189 8.90 7.83 4.68
CA PRO A 189 9.06 8.49 5.97
C PRO A 189 8.57 7.63 7.14
N ALA A 190 7.47 6.89 6.97
CA ALA A 190 6.94 6.04 8.02
C ALA A 190 7.89 4.88 8.38
N LEU A 191 8.53 4.26 7.39
CA LEU A 191 9.54 3.23 7.60
C LEU A 191 10.77 3.80 8.30
N VAL A 192 11.28 4.94 7.84
CA VAL A 192 12.43 5.64 8.46
C VAL A 192 12.12 5.98 9.92
N TRP A 193 10.94 6.54 10.18
CA TRP A 193 10.53 6.89 11.53
C TRP A 193 10.40 5.64 12.42
N ALA A 194 9.86 4.54 11.88
CA ALA A 194 9.79 3.26 12.58
C ALA A 194 11.19 2.65 12.81
N ALA A 195 12.13 2.90 11.92
CA ALA A 195 13.54 2.52 12.03
C ALA A 195 14.20 3.13 13.27
N ALA A 196 13.83 4.34 13.67
CA ALA A 196 14.31 4.97 14.91
C ALA A 196 13.86 4.24 16.20
N LEU A 197 12.92 3.29 16.11
CA LEU A 197 12.52 2.43 17.24
C LEU A 197 13.43 1.20 17.41
N THR A 198 14.26 0.90 16.42
CA THR A 198 15.24 -0.21 16.46
C THR A 198 16.38 0.09 17.42
N GLY A 199 17.11 -0.94 17.86
CA GLY A 199 18.20 -0.80 18.83
C GLY A 199 17.77 -0.58 20.29
N ARG A 200 16.49 -0.25 20.54
CA ARG A 200 15.89 -0.21 21.89
C ARG A 200 15.26 -1.55 22.23
N GLY A 201 16.08 -2.59 22.40
CA GLY A 201 15.68 -4.01 22.40
C GLY A 201 14.43 -4.39 23.22
N GLY A 202 14.12 -3.72 24.34
CA GLY A 202 12.88 -3.97 25.08
C GLY A 202 11.61 -3.46 24.38
N ILE A 203 11.69 -2.32 23.69
CA ILE A 203 10.57 -1.72 22.96
C ILE A 203 10.36 -2.45 21.63
N SER A 204 11.41 -2.66 20.83
CA SER A 204 11.29 -3.37 19.56
C SER A 204 10.83 -4.82 19.76
N GLY A 205 11.35 -5.51 20.78
CA GLY A 205 10.92 -6.85 21.15
C GLY A 205 9.43 -6.94 21.52
N SER A 206 8.95 -6.05 22.38
CA SER A 206 7.53 -6.04 22.77
C SER A 206 6.59 -5.71 21.61
N ILE A 207 6.96 -4.72 20.77
CA ILE A 207 6.19 -4.39 19.56
C ILE A 207 6.13 -5.58 18.62
N ALA A 208 7.27 -6.20 18.30
CA ALA A 208 7.31 -7.33 17.37
C ALA A 208 6.44 -8.50 17.84
N VAL A 209 6.47 -8.84 19.14
CA VAL A 209 5.64 -9.90 19.72
C VAL A 209 4.17 -9.53 19.65
N VAL A 210 3.78 -8.32 20.08
CA VAL A 210 2.39 -7.88 20.07
C VAL A 210 1.82 -7.88 18.67
N VAL A 211 2.52 -7.27 17.71
CA VAL A 211 2.06 -7.23 16.31
C VAL A 211 1.97 -8.63 15.73
N SER A 212 2.95 -9.51 15.98
CA SER A 212 2.89 -10.90 15.48
C SER A 212 1.68 -11.65 16.03
N ILE A 213 1.37 -11.50 17.33
CA ILE A 213 0.19 -12.10 17.96
C ILE A 213 -1.09 -11.52 17.35
N VAL A 214 -1.19 -10.19 17.21
CA VAL A 214 -2.35 -9.52 16.62
C VAL A 214 -2.55 -9.94 15.17
N SER A 215 -1.49 -10.09 14.38
CA SER A 215 -1.57 -10.59 13.00
C SER A 215 -2.09 -12.02 12.95
N ILE A 216 -1.60 -12.92 13.79
CA ILE A 216 -2.07 -14.32 13.86
C ILE A 216 -3.56 -14.37 14.25
N ILE A 217 -3.95 -13.60 15.28
CA ILE A 217 -5.36 -13.50 15.71
C ILE A 217 -6.20 -12.91 14.57
N GLY A 218 -5.71 -11.87 13.90
CA GLY A 218 -6.36 -11.19 12.79
C GLY A 218 -6.67 -12.14 11.64
N VAL A 219 -5.71 -12.94 11.19
CA VAL A 219 -5.91 -13.99 10.18
C VAL A 219 -6.91 -15.04 10.67
N GLY A 220 -6.73 -15.52 11.90
CA GLY A 220 -7.59 -16.55 12.48
C GLY A 220 -9.05 -16.10 12.64
N TRP A 221 -9.27 -14.82 12.94
CA TRP A 221 -10.59 -14.21 13.02
C TRP A 221 -11.17 -13.96 11.62
N SER A 222 -10.40 -13.36 10.72
CA SER A 222 -10.88 -12.99 9.38
C SER A 222 -11.28 -14.18 8.53
N LEU A 223 -10.58 -15.32 8.67
CA LEU A 223 -10.90 -16.56 7.95
C LEU A 223 -12.13 -17.30 8.53
N ARG A 224 -12.51 -17.03 9.78
CA ARG A 224 -13.65 -17.67 10.46
C ARG A 224 -14.90 -16.80 10.54
N THR A 225 -14.77 -15.49 10.32
CA THR A 225 -15.87 -14.52 10.42
C THR A 225 -16.95 -14.73 9.35
N ASP A 226 -18.23 -14.56 9.69
CA ASP A 226 -19.37 -14.74 8.77
C ASP A 226 -19.50 -13.65 7.69
N HIS A 227 -18.73 -12.57 7.79
CA HIS A 227 -18.63 -11.50 6.81
C HIS A 227 -17.92 -12.01 5.54
N THR A 228 -18.72 -12.32 4.51
CA THR A 228 -18.26 -12.96 3.28
C THR A 228 -17.22 -12.13 2.53
N ILE A 229 -17.39 -10.81 2.42
CA ILE A 229 -16.46 -9.94 1.68
C ILE A 229 -15.09 -9.94 2.38
N LEU A 230 -15.07 -9.77 3.71
CA LEU A 230 -13.84 -9.81 4.49
C LEU A 230 -13.10 -11.14 4.29
N ARG A 231 -13.84 -12.26 4.43
CA ARG A 231 -13.28 -13.61 4.35
C ARG A 231 -12.71 -13.89 2.95
N THR A 232 -13.45 -13.54 1.91
CA THR A 232 -13.03 -13.73 0.51
C THR A 232 -11.77 -12.91 0.20
N VAL A 233 -11.76 -11.62 0.56
CA VAL A 233 -10.61 -10.75 0.32
C VAL A 233 -9.35 -11.29 0.99
N MET A 234 -9.44 -11.70 2.25
CA MET A 234 -8.30 -12.25 2.98
C MET A 234 -7.81 -13.55 2.35
N ARG A 235 -8.71 -14.47 1.99
CA ARG A 235 -8.35 -15.77 1.42
C ARG A 235 -7.71 -15.66 0.04
N GLU A 236 -8.18 -14.73 -0.78
CA GLU A 236 -7.69 -14.54 -2.15
C GLU A 236 -6.44 -13.65 -2.20
N SER A 237 -6.39 -12.60 -1.37
CA SER A 237 -5.30 -11.62 -1.44
C SER A 237 -4.02 -12.09 -0.77
N LEU A 238 -4.09 -12.85 0.33
CA LEU A 238 -2.91 -13.34 1.05
C LEU A 238 -1.91 -14.07 0.14
N PRO A 239 -2.29 -15.15 -0.58
CA PRO A 239 -1.32 -15.89 -1.41
C PRO A 239 -0.75 -15.03 -2.55
N ILE A 240 -1.57 -14.12 -3.12
CA ILE A 240 -1.13 -13.23 -4.19
C ILE A 240 -0.10 -12.22 -3.64
N LEU A 241 -0.35 -11.66 -2.45
CA LEU A 241 0.56 -10.72 -1.81
C LEU A 241 1.84 -11.38 -1.31
N THR A 242 1.80 -12.66 -0.88
CA THR A 242 3.00 -13.45 -0.59
C THR A 242 3.91 -13.53 -1.81
N VAL A 243 3.35 -13.92 -2.96
CA VAL A 243 4.11 -14.06 -4.21
C VAL A 243 4.65 -12.71 -4.69
N ALA A 244 3.80 -11.67 -4.68
CA ALA A 244 4.22 -10.32 -5.05
C ALA A 244 5.36 -9.82 -4.13
N GLY A 245 5.21 -9.99 -2.82
CA GLY A 245 6.22 -9.58 -1.84
C GLY A 245 7.57 -10.27 -2.05
N ILE A 246 7.60 -11.56 -2.39
CA ILE A 246 8.85 -12.26 -2.74
C ILE A 246 9.51 -11.63 -3.99
N LEU A 247 8.73 -11.34 -5.03
CA LEU A 247 9.24 -10.72 -6.25
C LEU A 247 9.79 -9.31 -5.98
N ASP A 248 9.08 -8.52 -5.18
CA ASP A 248 9.50 -7.17 -4.83
C ASP A 248 10.74 -7.15 -3.91
N LEU A 249 10.87 -8.14 -3.02
CA LEU A 249 12.09 -8.32 -2.23
C LEU A 249 13.29 -8.65 -3.11
N ILE A 250 13.13 -9.45 -4.17
CA ILE A 250 14.21 -9.71 -5.14
C ILE A 250 14.64 -8.41 -5.82
N ALA A 251 13.71 -7.52 -6.14
CA ALA A 251 14.03 -6.18 -6.64
C ALA A 251 14.81 -5.37 -5.58
N GLY A 252 14.42 -5.45 -4.31
CA GLY A 252 15.12 -4.83 -3.18
C GLY A 252 16.57 -5.30 -3.02
N ILE A 253 16.86 -6.59 -3.26
CA ILE A 253 18.26 -7.09 -3.23
C ILE A 253 19.13 -6.38 -4.26
N THR A 254 18.57 -6.07 -5.43
CA THR A 254 19.30 -5.38 -6.50
C THR A 254 19.70 -3.97 -6.08
N ILE A 255 18.84 -3.30 -5.30
CA ILE A 255 19.13 -1.99 -4.74
C ILE A 255 20.18 -2.10 -3.64
N GLU A 256 20.00 -3.02 -2.69
CA GLU A 256 20.94 -3.24 -1.57
C GLU A 256 22.36 -3.58 -2.06
N LYS A 257 22.49 -4.44 -3.08
CA LYS A 257 23.80 -4.81 -3.63
C LYS A 257 24.48 -3.71 -4.42
N ARG A 258 23.72 -2.77 -4.98
CA ARG A 258 24.26 -1.63 -5.72
C ARG A 258 24.60 -0.46 -4.82
N LEU A 259 24.30 -0.52 -3.52
CA LEU A 259 24.63 0.57 -2.60
C LEU A 259 26.13 0.88 -2.61
N GLU A 260 26.97 -0.16 -2.68
CA GLU A 260 28.43 -0.03 -2.75
C GLU A 260 28.91 0.60 -4.07
N ASP A 261 28.14 0.52 -5.17
CA ASP A 261 28.49 1.09 -6.48
C ASP A 261 28.12 2.59 -6.61
N PHE A 262 27.24 3.10 -5.74
CA PHE A 262 26.83 4.51 -5.73
C PHE A 262 27.72 5.41 -4.86
N ILE A 263 28.72 4.81 -4.19
CA ILE A 263 29.71 5.46 -3.31
C ILE A 263 31.07 5.43 -4.01
#